data_AF-A0A1I2GFV1-F1
#
_entry.id   AF-A0A1I2GFV1-F1
#
_cell.length_a   1.000
_cell.length_b   1.000
_cell.length_c   1.000
_cell.angle_alpha   90.00
_cell.angle_beta   90.00
_cell.angle_gamma   90.00
#
_symmetry.space_group_name_H-M   'P 1'
#
loop_
_entity.id
_entity.type
_entity.pdbx_description
1 polymer ?
#
loop_
_entity_poly.entity_id
_entity_poly.type
_entity_poly.pdbx_seq_one_letter_code
_entity_poly.pdbx_strand_id
1 'polypeptide(L)'
;MHSGRPLTAKVLGHHLGVDRDTATRLAKAQGLKLEWAAYPWRRIWQQIHGIEGSHLAARLDMLKARHPNSAIIGGIEDLEAALRTPMVKFPGMAALLGMHPDTLRKQVKRGRKLPFPVLDLGLRMQLYRPLDVILWRDEELLIDLPSAIHVAPKPVSQPGQEEDRVEPKPKTKATAKAQPHMPPADRKKAIFGGAARSKRKPAG
;
A
#
# COMPACT_ATOMS: atom_id res chain seq x y z
N MET A 1 20.32 -12.93 16.08
CA MET A 1 20.02 -11.50 15.80
C MET A 1 18.68 -11.20 16.44
N HIS A 2 18.52 -10.13 17.22
CA HIS A 2 17.25 -9.85 17.89
C HIS A 2 16.21 -9.25 16.93
N SER A 3 15.03 -9.86 16.89
CA SER A 3 13.78 -9.29 16.36
C SER A 3 13.59 -7.86 16.89
N GLY A 4 13.12 -6.96 16.03
CA GLY A 4 12.69 -5.62 16.44
C GLY A 4 13.70 -4.48 16.34
N ARG A 5 14.97 -4.70 15.95
CA ARG A 5 15.93 -3.56 15.83
C ARG A 5 15.45 -2.51 14.81
N PRO A 6 15.37 -1.23 15.17
CA PRO A 6 15.02 -0.15 14.25
C PRO A 6 15.92 -0.12 13.00
N LEU A 7 15.39 0.36 11.88
CA LEU A 7 16.11 0.51 10.63
C LEU A 7 16.50 1.96 10.38
N THR A 8 17.78 2.20 10.13
CA THR A 8 18.20 3.48 9.54
C THR A 8 17.64 3.60 8.12
N ALA A 9 17.56 4.83 7.59
CA ALA A 9 17.07 5.06 6.23
C ALA A 9 17.86 4.27 5.17
N LYS A 10 19.18 4.08 5.36
CA LYS A 10 20.02 3.28 4.46
C LYS A 10 19.61 1.81 4.46
N VAL A 11 19.39 1.23 5.64
CA VAL A 11 19.00 -0.19 5.76
C VAL A 11 17.55 -0.38 5.29
N LEU A 12 16.67 0.59 5.54
CA LEU A 12 15.32 0.58 4.97
C LEU A 12 15.36 0.64 3.43
N GLY A 13 16.23 1.47 2.85
CA GLY A 13 16.43 1.51 1.39
C GLY A 13 16.91 0.18 0.84
N HIS A 14 17.89 -0.44 1.49
CA HIS A 14 18.33 -1.80 1.14
C HIS A 14 17.18 -2.82 1.22
N HIS A 15 16.39 -2.78 2.30
CA HIS A 15 15.22 -3.65 2.47
C HIS A 15 14.19 -3.49 1.36
N LEU A 16 13.96 -2.27 0.89
CA LEU A 16 12.98 -1.95 -0.16
C LEU A 16 13.56 -1.98 -1.59
N GLY A 17 14.87 -2.23 -1.74
CA GLY A 17 15.56 -2.21 -3.04
C GLY A 17 15.61 -0.83 -3.69
N VAL A 18 15.77 0.23 -2.88
CA VAL A 18 15.83 1.63 -3.30
C VAL A 18 16.98 2.37 -2.60
N ASP A 19 17.35 3.54 -3.10
CA ASP A 19 18.31 4.41 -2.44
C ASP A 19 17.74 5.01 -1.13
N ARG A 20 18.64 5.58 -0.32
CA ARG A 20 18.32 6.17 0.98
C ARG A 20 17.25 7.27 0.88
N ASP A 21 17.33 8.14 -0.12
CA ASP A 21 16.46 9.32 -0.22
C ASP A 21 15.05 8.90 -0.65
N THR A 22 14.97 7.96 -1.58
CA THR A 22 13.72 7.31 -1.96
C THR A 22 13.10 6.58 -0.76
N ALA A 23 13.89 5.87 0.04
CA ALA A 23 13.40 5.20 1.25
C ALA A 23 12.82 6.19 2.26
N THR A 24 13.49 7.33 2.49
CA THR A 24 12.99 8.39 3.38
C THR A 24 11.69 9.01 2.86
N ARG A 25 11.60 9.27 1.55
CA ARG A 25 10.37 9.79 0.92
C ARG A 25 9.21 8.81 1.06
N LEU A 26 9.45 7.52 0.84
CA LEU A 26 8.46 6.46 1.00
C LEU A 26 8.02 6.32 2.45
N ALA A 27 8.97 6.30 3.39
CA ALA A 27 8.67 6.27 4.81
C ALA A 27 7.73 7.42 5.20
N LYS A 28 8.04 8.65 4.76
CA LYS A 28 7.18 9.82 4.96
C LYS A 28 5.79 9.64 4.34
N ALA A 29 5.71 9.14 3.10
CA ALA A 29 4.44 8.90 2.41
C ALA A 29 3.55 7.87 3.13
N GLN A 30 4.16 6.87 3.78
CA GLN A 30 3.48 5.86 4.57
C GLN A 30 3.21 6.29 6.02
N GLY A 31 3.60 7.52 6.41
CA GLY A 31 3.39 8.05 7.75
C GLY A 31 4.40 7.58 8.80
N LEU A 32 5.55 7.03 8.38
CA LEU A 32 6.59 6.54 9.29
C LEU A 32 7.36 7.73 9.88
N LYS A 33 7.43 7.76 11.20
CA LYS A 33 8.22 8.73 11.96
C LYS A 33 9.57 8.13 12.33
N LEU A 34 10.61 8.95 12.26
CA LEU A 34 11.91 8.62 12.84
C LEU A 34 11.80 8.76 14.36
N GLU A 35 12.35 7.77 15.05
CA GLU A 35 12.63 7.85 16.48
C GLU A 35 14.14 7.92 16.63
N TRP A 36 14.62 9.07 17.13
CA TRP A 36 16.04 9.43 17.18
C TRP A 36 16.67 9.49 15.78
N ALA A 37 17.14 8.36 15.26
CA ALA A 37 17.83 8.25 13.97
C ALA A 37 17.39 7.04 13.13
N ALA A 38 16.36 6.31 13.56
CA ALA A 38 15.90 5.10 12.89
C ALA A 38 14.38 4.96 12.89
N TYR A 39 13.87 4.19 11.95
CA TYR A 39 12.48 3.81 11.85
C TYR A 39 12.24 2.56 12.69
N PRO A 40 11.34 2.59 13.69
CA PRO A 40 11.02 1.42 14.48
C PRO A 40 10.51 0.29 13.60
N TRP A 41 11.10 -0.89 13.72
CA TRP A 41 10.76 -2.02 12.86
C TRP A 41 9.30 -2.45 13.00
N ARG A 42 8.75 -2.37 14.21
CA ARG A 42 7.31 -2.57 14.45
C ARG A 42 6.42 -1.64 13.62
N ARG A 43 6.81 -0.38 13.46
CA ARG A 43 6.05 0.59 12.64
C ARG A 43 6.19 0.29 11.16
N ILE A 44 7.35 -0.19 10.72
CA ILE A 44 7.58 -0.64 9.35
C ILE A 44 6.64 -1.82 9.01
N TRP A 45 6.47 -2.80 9.91
CA TRP A 45 5.50 -3.88 9.71
C TRP A 45 4.09 -3.36 9.46
N GLN A 46 3.64 -2.45 10.32
CA GLN A 46 2.27 -1.95 10.23
C GLN A 46 2.06 -1.06 9.01
N GLN A 47 2.93 -0.08 8.78
CA GLN A 47 2.69 0.98 7.79
C GLN A 47 3.17 0.67 6.39
N ILE A 48 4.23 -0.15 6.25
CA ILE A 48 4.73 -0.55 4.93
C ILE A 48 4.14 -1.90 4.55
N HIS A 49 4.19 -2.89 5.46
CA HIS A 49 3.79 -4.27 5.13
C HIS A 49 2.31 -4.58 5.41
N GLY A 50 1.61 -3.75 6.18
CA GLY A 50 0.23 -4.00 6.60
C GLY A 50 0.10 -5.18 7.57
N ILE A 51 1.14 -5.47 8.37
CA ILE A 51 1.21 -6.64 9.26
C ILE A 51 1.30 -6.21 10.73
N GLU A 52 0.57 -6.90 11.61
CA GLU A 52 0.74 -6.75 13.05
C GLU A 52 1.90 -7.62 13.54
N GLY A 53 3.10 -7.03 13.60
CA GLY A 53 4.34 -7.72 13.95
C GLY A 53 4.31 -8.45 15.31
N SER A 54 3.55 -7.97 16.29
CA SER A 54 3.45 -8.59 17.62
C SER A 54 2.82 -9.99 17.59
N HIS A 55 2.11 -10.35 16.53
CA HIS A 55 1.48 -11.66 16.39
C HIS A 55 2.33 -12.66 15.59
N LEU A 56 3.51 -12.27 15.09
CA LEU A 56 4.33 -13.12 14.22
C LEU A 56 4.87 -14.38 14.92
N ALA A 57 5.25 -14.29 16.20
CA ALA A 57 5.74 -15.44 16.95
C ALA A 57 4.64 -16.51 17.13
N ALA A 58 3.49 -16.13 17.69
CA ALA A 58 2.34 -17.02 17.80
C ALA A 58 1.87 -17.53 16.42
N ARG A 59 2.00 -16.70 15.38
CA ARG A 59 1.66 -17.12 14.02
C ARG A 59 2.59 -18.20 13.48
N LEU A 60 3.88 -18.13 13.78
CA LEU A 60 4.84 -19.16 13.39
C LEU A 60 4.49 -20.51 14.01
N ASP A 61 4.13 -20.53 15.30
CA ASP A 61 3.71 -21.77 15.97
C ASP A 61 2.46 -22.38 15.31
N MET A 62 1.47 -21.55 14.99
CA MET A 62 0.28 -21.98 14.24
C MET A 62 0.62 -22.53 12.85
N LEU A 63 1.56 -21.88 12.14
CA LEU A 63 1.98 -22.31 10.80
C LEU A 63 2.69 -23.68 10.86
N LYS A 64 3.59 -23.88 11.84
CA LYS A 64 4.25 -25.16 12.09
C LYS A 64 3.27 -26.27 12.43
N ALA A 65 2.28 -25.97 13.28
CA ALA A 65 1.23 -26.92 13.63
C ALA A 65 0.32 -27.27 12.43
N ARG A 66 0.01 -26.30 11.56
CA ARG A 66 -0.84 -26.51 10.37
C ARG A 66 -0.09 -27.25 9.25
N HIS A 67 1.20 -27.03 9.13
CA HIS A 67 2.05 -27.58 8.06
C HIS A 67 3.25 -28.33 8.65
N PRO A 68 3.04 -29.44 9.38
CA PRO A 68 4.12 -30.15 10.07
C PRO A 68 5.16 -30.76 9.11
N ASN A 69 4.79 -30.99 7.85
CA ASN A 69 5.67 -31.56 6.83
C ASN A 69 6.42 -30.49 6.00
N SER A 70 6.19 -29.20 6.27
CA SER A 70 6.89 -28.11 5.59
C SER A 70 8.33 -28.02 6.10
N ALA A 71 9.29 -28.27 5.21
CA ALA A 71 10.71 -28.16 5.55
C ALA A 71 11.09 -26.69 5.76
N ILE A 72 10.52 -25.79 4.95
CA ILE A 72 10.80 -24.36 5.03
C ILE A 72 10.22 -23.78 6.33
N ILE A 73 8.93 -23.97 6.62
CA ILE A 73 8.29 -23.44 7.83
C ILE A 73 8.88 -24.09 9.08
N GLY A 74 9.15 -25.40 9.05
CA GLY A 74 9.79 -26.13 10.14
C GLY A 74 11.17 -25.55 10.50
N GLY A 75 11.95 -25.14 9.49
CA GLY A 75 13.28 -24.53 9.64
C GLY A 75 13.29 -23.06 10.04
N ILE A 76 12.15 -22.35 10.07
CA ILE A 76 12.10 -20.96 10.52
C ILE A 76 12.13 -20.94 12.05
N GLU A 77 13.18 -20.37 12.63
CA GLU A 77 13.26 -20.11 14.08
C GLU A 77 12.54 -18.81 14.47
N ASP A 78 12.71 -17.76 13.66
CA ASP A 78 12.11 -16.44 13.88
C ASP A 78 11.50 -15.93 12.56
N LEU A 79 10.17 -15.89 12.52
CA LEU A 79 9.42 -15.43 11.36
C LEU A 79 9.68 -13.95 11.05
N GLU A 80 9.92 -13.13 12.08
CA GLU A 80 10.20 -11.72 11.89
C GLU A 80 11.55 -11.51 11.20
N ALA A 81 12.57 -12.28 11.61
CA ALA A 81 13.87 -12.28 10.97
C ALA A 81 13.79 -12.81 9.52
N ALA A 82 13.04 -13.89 9.29
CA ALA A 82 12.84 -14.46 7.95
C ALA A 82 12.15 -13.48 6.99
N LEU A 83 11.18 -12.69 7.49
CA LEU A 83 10.48 -11.70 6.67
C LEU A 83 11.25 -10.37 6.51
N ARG A 84 12.33 -10.17 7.27
CA ARG A 84 13.22 -8.99 7.15
C ARG A 84 14.20 -9.07 5.98
N THR A 85 14.19 -10.16 5.25
CA THR A 85 14.97 -10.33 4.02
C THR A 85 14.60 -9.24 3.00
N PRO A 86 15.58 -8.66 2.27
CA PRO A 86 15.28 -7.62 1.30
C PRO A 86 14.20 -8.03 0.30
N MET A 87 13.26 -7.12 0.07
CA MET A 87 12.18 -7.32 -0.88
C MET A 87 12.72 -7.37 -2.30
N VAL A 88 12.07 -8.16 -3.14
CA VAL A 88 12.45 -8.29 -4.54
C VAL A 88 11.47 -7.57 -5.44
N LYS A 89 12.00 -6.97 -6.52
CA LYS A 89 11.19 -6.45 -7.63
C LYS A 89 10.71 -7.59 -8.51
N PHE A 90 9.79 -7.30 -9.43
CA PHE A 90 9.22 -8.27 -10.36
C PHE A 90 10.24 -9.20 -11.04
N PRO A 91 11.40 -8.73 -11.57
CA PRO A 91 12.38 -9.64 -12.16
C PRO A 91 12.99 -10.63 -11.17
N GLY A 92 13.27 -10.19 -9.94
CA GLY A 92 13.78 -11.06 -8.88
C GLY A 92 12.74 -12.07 -8.42
N MET A 93 11.47 -11.66 -8.29
CA MET A 93 10.37 -12.58 -8.02
C MET A 93 10.19 -13.62 -9.14
N ALA A 94 10.29 -13.21 -10.40
CA ALA A 94 10.21 -14.13 -11.53
C ALA A 94 11.36 -15.15 -11.50
N ALA A 95 12.58 -14.70 -11.18
CA ALA A 95 13.74 -15.57 -11.00
C ALA A 95 13.54 -16.55 -9.84
N LEU A 96 12.99 -16.10 -8.71
CA LEU A 96 12.63 -16.99 -7.60
C LEU A 96 11.64 -18.06 -8.05
N LEU A 97 10.63 -17.73 -8.86
CA LEU A 97 9.70 -18.70 -9.46
C LEU A 97 10.32 -19.59 -10.56
N GLY A 98 11.60 -19.43 -10.89
CA GLY A 98 12.24 -20.18 -11.99
C GLY A 98 11.76 -19.77 -13.39
N MET A 99 11.26 -18.53 -13.56
CA MET A 99 10.69 -18.04 -14.81
C MET A 99 11.42 -16.82 -15.36
N HIS A 100 11.48 -16.71 -16.68
CA HIS A 100 11.93 -15.48 -17.32
C HIS A 100 10.92 -14.33 -17.08
N PRO A 101 11.37 -13.11 -16.70
CA PRO A 101 10.47 -12.01 -16.36
C PRO A 101 9.46 -11.66 -17.46
N ASP A 102 9.87 -11.63 -18.72
CA ASP A 102 8.95 -11.28 -19.82
C ASP A 102 7.86 -12.34 -20.04
N THR A 103 8.20 -13.61 -19.82
CA THR A 103 7.24 -14.72 -19.92
C THR A 103 6.20 -14.59 -18.82
N LEU A 104 6.63 -14.38 -17.58
CA LEU A 104 5.72 -14.19 -16.45
C LEU A 104 4.86 -12.94 -16.65
N ARG A 105 5.44 -11.84 -17.14
CA ARG A 105 4.70 -10.60 -17.42
C ARG A 105 3.61 -10.82 -18.47
N LYS A 106 3.90 -11.57 -19.54
CA LYS A 106 2.90 -11.94 -20.56
C LYS A 106 1.78 -12.78 -19.96
N GLN A 107 2.10 -13.74 -19.09
CA GLN A 107 1.09 -14.58 -18.43
C GLN A 107 0.20 -13.76 -17.48
N VAL A 108 0.78 -12.88 -16.66
CA VAL A 108 0.02 -12.00 -15.76
C VAL A 108 -0.91 -11.07 -16.55
N LYS A 109 -0.42 -10.48 -17.66
CA LYS A 109 -1.26 -9.68 -18.56
C LYS A 109 -2.39 -10.47 -19.20
N ARG A 110 -2.22 -11.78 -19.40
CA ARG A 110 -3.25 -12.70 -19.91
C ARG A 110 -4.21 -13.19 -18.82
N GLY A 111 -4.07 -12.72 -17.57
CA GLY A 111 -4.99 -13.03 -16.48
C GLY A 111 -4.45 -14.02 -15.45
N ARG A 112 -3.20 -14.48 -15.56
CA ARG A 112 -2.57 -15.27 -14.48
C ARG A 112 -2.48 -14.41 -13.22
N LYS A 113 -3.19 -14.81 -12.16
CA LYS A 113 -3.08 -14.19 -10.83
C LYS A 113 -1.85 -14.74 -10.11
N LEU A 114 -1.10 -13.85 -9.46
CA LEU A 114 -0.08 -14.26 -8.50
C LEU A 114 -0.78 -14.62 -7.19
N PRO A 115 -0.45 -15.76 -6.57
CA PRO A 115 -1.19 -16.28 -5.41
C PRO A 115 -0.75 -15.64 -4.08
N PHE A 116 0.42 -15.00 -4.07
CA PHE A 116 0.95 -14.25 -2.94
C PHE A 116 0.68 -12.73 -3.07
N PRO A 117 0.63 -12.01 -1.94
CA PRO A 117 0.35 -10.58 -1.92
C PRO A 117 1.47 -9.76 -2.58
N VAL A 118 1.08 -8.63 -3.16
CA VAL A 118 1.99 -7.64 -3.74
C VAL A 118 2.02 -6.43 -2.84
N LEU A 119 3.21 -5.97 -2.47
CA LEU A 119 3.37 -4.72 -1.76
C LEU A 119 3.43 -3.57 -2.77
N ASP A 120 2.36 -2.77 -2.83
CA ASP A 120 2.29 -1.60 -3.70
C ASP A 120 2.65 -0.35 -2.91
N LEU A 121 3.79 0.25 -3.25
CA LEU A 121 4.29 1.47 -2.62
C LEU A 121 4.17 2.70 -3.56
N GLY A 122 3.24 2.64 -4.52
CA GLY A 122 2.89 3.75 -5.42
C GLY A 122 3.46 3.63 -6.83
N LEU A 123 3.24 4.69 -7.63
CA LEU A 123 3.23 4.81 -9.10
C LEU A 123 3.83 3.70 -9.99
N ARG A 124 4.93 3.02 -9.64
CA ARG A 124 5.47 1.84 -10.34
C ARG A 124 6.24 0.86 -9.44
N MET A 125 6.05 0.89 -8.12
CA MET A 125 6.88 0.15 -7.18
C MET A 125 6.11 -1.00 -6.53
N GLN A 126 6.12 -2.13 -7.23
CA GLN A 126 5.61 -3.41 -6.74
C GLN A 126 6.75 -4.25 -6.22
N LEU A 127 6.66 -4.61 -4.94
CA LEU A 127 7.64 -5.42 -4.24
C LEU A 127 6.99 -6.73 -3.77
N TYR A 128 7.82 -7.76 -3.68
CA TYR A 128 7.41 -9.10 -3.28
C TYR A 128 8.31 -9.57 -2.15
N ARG A 129 7.73 -10.30 -1.19
CA ARG A 129 8.47 -10.91 -0.10
C ARG A 129 9.06 -12.24 -0.61
N PRO A 130 10.39 -12.45 -0.54
CA PRO A 130 11.00 -13.68 -1.03
C PRO A 130 10.42 -14.94 -0.40
N LEU A 131 10.12 -14.90 0.90
CA LEU A 131 9.58 -16.05 1.63
C LEU A 131 8.25 -16.55 1.05
N ASP A 132 7.32 -15.64 0.75
CA ASP A 132 6.03 -16.01 0.14
C ASP A 132 6.22 -16.68 -1.23
N VAL A 133 7.18 -16.19 -2.02
CA VAL A 133 7.44 -16.71 -3.37
C VAL A 133 8.07 -18.10 -3.31
N ILE A 134 9.03 -18.31 -2.39
CA ILE A 134 9.74 -19.58 -2.22
C ILE A 134 8.79 -20.64 -1.67
N LEU A 135 8.00 -20.30 -0.64
CA LEU A 135 6.99 -21.22 -0.09
C LEU A 135 5.96 -21.63 -1.12
N TRP A 136 5.49 -20.69 -1.94
CA TRP A 136 4.55 -21.01 -3.01
C TRP A 136 5.19 -21.91 -4.07
N ARG A 137 6.45 -21.67 -4.44
CA ARG A 137 7.12 -22.46 -5.48
C ARG A 137 7.41 -23.89 -5.03
N ASP A 138 7.95 -24.05 -3.83
CA ASP A 138 8.50 -25.33 -3.38
C ASP A 138 7.47 -26.19 -2.65
N GLU A 139 6.52 -25.56 -1.96
CA GLU A 139 5.57 -26.27 -1.10
C GLU A 139 4.10 -25.89 -1.40
N GLU A 140 3.85 -25.02 -2.38
CA GLU A 140 2.52 -24.48 -2.71
C GLU A 140 1.78 -23.88 -1.50
N LEU A 141 2.54 -23.35 -0.54
CA LEU A 141 2.01 -22.75 0.68
C LEU A 141 1.93 -21.23 0.59
N LEU A 142 0.85 -20.70 1.16
CA LEU A 142 0.66 -19.26 1.34
C LEU A 142 0.73 -18.92 2.82
N ILE A 143 1.59 -17.97 3.17
CA ILE A 143 1.61 -17.43 4.53
C ILE A 143 0.47 -16.43 4.68
N ASP A 144 -0.56 -16.83 5.41
CA ASP A 144 -1.55 -15.90 5.91
C ASP A 144 -0.93 -15.16 7.13
N LEU A 145 -0.58 -13.89 6.94
CA LEU A 145 0.09 -13.04 7.93
C LEU A 145 -0.95 -12.16 8.65
N PRO A 146 -0.77 -11.87 9.95
CA PRO A 146 -1.73 -11.10 10.72
C PRO A 146 -1.82 -9.67 10.19
N SER A 147 -2.96 -9.27 9.64
CA SER A 147 -3.15 -7.92 9.13
C SER A 147 -3.12 -6.87 10.24
N ALA A 148 -2.41 -5.76 10.01
CA ALA A 148 -2.47 -4.60 10.89
C ALA A 148 -3.85 -3.94 10.77
N ILE A 149 -4.48 -3.65 11.91
CA ILE A 149 -5.69 -2.83 11.94
C ILE A 149 -5.25 -1.40 11.67
N HIS A 150 -5.41 -0.94 10.43
CA HIS A 150 -5.26 0.47 10.11
C HIS A 150 -6.42 1.24 10.73
N VAL A 151 -6.22 1.82 11.91
CA VAL A 151 -7.05 2.94 12.33
C VAL A 151 -6.75 4.05 11.31
N ALA A 152 -7.68 4.27 10.37
CA ALA A 152 -7.54 5.31 9.38
C ALA A 152 -7.13 6.61 10.08
N PRO A 153 -6.14 7.36 9.56
CA PRO A 153 -5.87 8.69 10.10
C PRO A 153 -7.18 9.45 10.07
N LYS A 154 -7.63 9.93 11.24
CA LYS A 154 -8.78 10.84 11.34
C LYS A 154 -8.63 11.88 10.24
N PRO A 155 -9.64 12.10 9.37
CA PRO A 155 -9.58 13.21 8.44
C PRO A 155 -9.25 14.45 9.26
N VAL A 156 -8.22 15.18 8.84
CA VAL A 156 -7.89 16.47 9.43
C VAL A 156 -9.14 17.31 9.23
N SER A 157 -9.93 17.50 10.29
CA SER A 157 -11.03 18.43 10.29
C SER A 157 -10.45 19.77 9.85
N GLN A 158 -10.91 20.28 8.73
CA GLN A 158 -10.69 21.67 8.37
C GLN A 158 -11.19 22.52 9.56
N PRO A 159 -10.39 23.45 10.08
CA PRO A 159 -10.86 24.35 11.13
C PRO A 159 -11.91 25.27 10.49
N GLY A 160 -13.17 25.10 10.89
CA GLY A 160 -14.25 25.96 10.42
C GLY A 160 -15.62 25.31 10.37
N GLN A 161 -16.00 24.53 11.39
CA GLN A 161 -17.41 24.36 11.74
C GLN A 161 -17.50 24.48 13.26
N GLU A 162 -17.74 25.72 13.69
CA GLU A 162 -18.16 26.02 15.05
C GLU A 162 -19.40 25.22 15.39
N GLU A 163 -19.40 24.79 16.65
CA GLU A 163 -20.45 24.08 17.33
C GLU A 163 -21.76 24.87 17.25
N ASP A 164 -22.86 24.20 16.93
CA ASP A 164 -24.08 24.55 17.63
C ASP A 164 -24.83 23.29 18.05
N ARG A 165 -25.06 23.24 19.36
CA ARG A 165 -25.51 22.12 20.16
C ARG A 165 -26.92 22.46 20.59
N VAL A 166 -27.93 21.78 20.05
CA VAL A 166 -29.30 21.94 20.57
C VAL A 166 -30.02 20.59 20.71
N GLU A 167 -30.25 20.22 21.96
CA GLU A 167 -31.18 19.18 22.42
C GLU A 167 -32.66 19.57 22.17
N PRO A 168 -33.63 18.62 22.25
CA PRO A 168 -34.91 18.75 21.54
C PRO A 168 -36.14 19.21 22.36
N LYS A 169 -37.17 19.67 21.60
CA LYS A 169 -38.66 19.82 21.86
C LYS A 169 -39.18 21.21 22.34
N PRO A 170 -40.50 21.56 22.21
CA PRO A 170 -41.58 21.11 21.30
C PRO A 170 -42.47 22.25 20.66
N LYS A 171 -43.27 21.87 19.63
CA LYS A 171 -44.55 22.42 19.08
C LYS A 171 -44.92 23.92 19.25
N THR A 172 -45.20 24.62 18.13
CA THR A 172 -46.53 25.23 17.82
C THR A 172 -46.65 25.76 16.38
N LYS A 173 -47.91 25.81 15.90
CA LYS A 173 -48.42 26.10 14.55
C LYS A 173 -48.22 27.57 14.12
N ALA A 174 -48.02 27.84 12.83
CA ALA A 174 -49.07 28.33 11.91
C ALA A 174 -48.52 28.99 10.62
N THR A 175 -49.06 28.51 9.49
CA THR A 175 -49.39 29.23 8.23
C THR A 175 -48.33 30.07 7.50
N ALA A 176 -48.00 29.68 6.26
CA ALA A 176 -48.64 30.23 5.05
C ALA A 176 -48.06 29.66 3.73
N LYS A 177 -48.95 29.02 2.96
CA LYS A 177 -49.11 29.02 1.48
C LYS A 177 -47.90 28.78 0.55
N ALA A 178 -47.90 27.57 -0.02
CA ALA A 178 -47.98 27.22 -1.45
C ALA A 178 -46.97 27.80 -2.48
N GLN A 179 -46.24 26.88 -3.11
CA GLN A 179 -45.52 27.03 -4.41
C GLN A 179 -46.50 27.25 -5.59
N PRO A 180 -46.02 27.64 -6.80
CA PRO A 180 -45.68 26.59 -7.79
C PRO A 180 -44.49 26.87 -8.75
N HIS A 181 -43.85 25.76 -9.10
CA HIS A 181 -43.10 25.35 -10.31
C HIS A 181 -43.10 26.20 -11.63
N MET A 182 -41.86 26.43 -12.17
CA MET A 182 -41.29 26.14 -13.54
C MET A 182 -41.92 26.71 -14.87
N PRO A 183 -41.29 26.62 -16.08
CA PRO A 183 -39.87 26.70 -16.56
C PRO A 183 -39.71 27.67 -17.82
N PRO A 184 -39.02 27.36 -18.96
CA PRO A 184 -37.64 27.73 -19.36
C PRO A 184 -37.51 28.58 -20.66
N ALA A 185 -36.41 29.33 -20.84
CA ALA A 185 -35.75 29.64 -22.13
C ALA A 185 -34.68 30.74 -21.93
N ASP A 186 -33.43 30.54 -22.38
CA ASP A 186 -33.03 31.09 -23.68
C ASP A 186 -31.58 30.74 -24.05
N ARG A 187 -31.41 30.36 -25.32
CA ARG A 187 -30.14 30.08 -26.00
C ARG A 187 -29.60 31.39 -26.55
N LYS A 188 -28.31 31.73 -26.34
CA LYS A 188 -27.53 32.50 -27.32
C LYS A 188 -26.08 32.02 -27.45
N LYS A 189 -25.70 31.85 -28.72
CA LYS A 189 -24.41 31.42 -29.29
C LYS A 189 -23.41 32.57 -29.38
N ALA A 190 -22.12 32.23 -29.31
CA ALA A 190 -20.97 32.73 -30.10
C ALA A 190 -19.77 31.88 -29.63
N ILE A 191 -19.05 31.02 -30.37
CA ILE A 191 -18.39 31.07 -31.69
C ILE A 191 -17.60 32.37 -31.87
N PHE A 192 -16.27 32.33 -31.68
CA PHE A 192 -15.25 32.71 -32.69
C PHE A 192 -13.80 32.60 -32.15
N GLY A 193 -12.91 32.06 -33.00
CA GLY A 193 -11.44 32.22 -32.97
C GLY A 193 -10.68 31.15 -32.17
N GLY A 194 -9.84 30.28 -32.73
CA GLY A 194 -9.21 30.20 -34.05
C GLY A 194 -7.85 29.52 -33.87
N ALA A 195 -7.68 28.34 -34.47
CA ALA A 195 -6.42 27.59 -34.48
C ALA A 195 -5.51 28.02 -35.64
N ALA A 196 -4.19 28.10 -35.40
CA ALA A 196 -3.08 27.91 -36.37
C ALA A 196 -1.78 28.16 -35.59
N ARG A 197 -0.83 27.25 -35.35
CA ARG A 197 -0.03 26.33 -36.19
C ARG A 197 0.82 27.03 -37.27
N SER A 198 2.10 26.66 -37.29
CA SER A 198 3.17 26.88 -38.30
C SER A 198 4.06 28.12 -38.05
N LYS A 199 5.40 28.11 -38.16
CA LYS A 199 6.34 27.25 -38.90
C LYS A 199 7.72 27.16 -38.20
N ARG A 200 8.33 25.97 -38.29
CA ARG A 200 9.79 25.75 -38.27
C ARG A 200 10.44 26.50 -39.44
N LYS A 201 11.63 27.07 -39.22
CA LYS A 201 12.65 27.34 -40.25
C LYS A 201 13.84 26.40 -40.01
N PRO A 202 14.34 25.72 -41.05
CA PRO A 202 15.76 25.51 -41.21
C PRO A 202 16.23 26.13 -42.54
N ALA A 203 17.35 26.84 -42.52
CA ALA A 203 18.23 27.08 -43.67
C ALA A 203 19.48 27.85 -43.18
N GLY A 204 20.67 27.35 -43.55
CA GLY A 204 21.95 28.01 -43.35
C GLY A 204 22.95 27.12 -42.64
#